data_AF-A0A353WKN7-F1
#
_entry.id   AF-A0A353WKN7-F1
#
_cell.length_a   1.000
_cell.length_b   1.000
_cell.length_c   1.000
_cell.angle_alpha   90.00
_cell.angle_beta   90.00
_cell.angle_gamma   90.00
#
_symmetry.space_group_name_H-M   'P 1'
#
loop_
_entity.id
_entity.type
_entity.pdbx_description
1 polymer ?
#
loop_
_entity_poly.entity_id
_entity_poly.type
_entity_poly.pdbx_seq_one_letter_code
_entity_poly.pdbx_strand_id
1 'polypeptide(L)'
;MQGNTLTVNYGTGDNVVIHNQNHHRKGIEVFQLADGSFLTDSDVNEIIQNIAAYDKANKDISISSINDVKSNDHLMNLIATSWQS
;
A
#
# COMPACT_ATOMS: atom_id res chain seq x y z
N MET A 1 10.39 5.67 -4.93
CA MET A 1 10.21 5.24 -3.52
C MET A 1 11.43 5.69 -2.74
N GLN A 2 11.31 6.70 -1.87
CA GLN A 2 12.36 6.96 -0.88
C GLN A 2 12.07 6.06 0.31
N GLY A 3 12.89 5.03 0.47
CA GLY A 3 12.71 3.99 1.49
C GLY A 3 12.61 2.61 0.86
N ASN A 4 13.44 1.68 1.36
CA ASN A 4 13.40 0.26 1.03
C ASN A 4 12.32 -0.49 1.83
N THR A 5 11.60 0.21 2.71
CA THR A 5 10.71 -0.40 3.70
C THR A 5 9.26 -0.27 3.26
N LEU A 6 8.52 -1.37 3.26
CA LEU A 6 7.06 -1.37 3.15
C LEU A 6 6.46 -1.56 4.54
N THR A 7 5.50 -0.71 4.89
CA THR A 7 4.76 -0.80 6.15
C THR A 7 3.31 -1.13 5.83
N VAL A 8 2.84 -2.28 6.30
CA VAL A 8 1.45 -2.73 6.14
C VAL A 8 0.76 -2.58 7.49
N ASN A 9 -0.21 -1.67 7.58
CA ASN A 9 -1.09 -1.58 8.73
C ASN A 9 -2.35 -2.38 8.43
N TYR A 10 -2.61 -3.37 9.29
CA TYR A 10 -3.78 -4.22 9.20
C TYR A 10 -4.45 -4.25 10.56
N GLY A 11 -5.78 -4.21 10.62
CA GLY A 11 -6.49 -4.17 11.89
C GLY A 11 -6.16 -2.94 12.76
N THR A 12 -6.50 -3.04 14.05
CA THR A 12 -6.30 -1.95 15.02
C THR A 12 -5.01 -2.20 15.78
N GLY A 13 -3.96 -1.44 15.44
CA GLY A 13 -2.68 -1.49 16.13
C GLY A 13 -1.68 -2.49 15.55
N ASP A 14 -2.08 -3.36 14.62
CA ASP A 14 -1.13 -4.29 14.01
C ASP A 14 -0.37 -3.63 12.86
N ASN A 15 0.92 -3.90 12.84
CA ASN A 15 1.84 -3.38 11.85
C ASN A 15 2.83 -4.47 11.43
N VAL A 16 2.95 -4.69 10.13
CA VAL A 16 3.98 -5.52 9.53
C VAL A 16 4.96 -4.60 8.80
N VAL A 17 6.22 -4.64 9.22
CA VAL A 17 7.29 -3.85 8.62
C VAL A 17 8.19 -4.79 7.83
N ILE A 18 8.26 -4.57 6.52
CA ILE A 18 9.07 -5.35 5.59
C ILE A 18 10.23 -4.49 5.14
N HIS A 19 11.42 -4.83 5.62
CA HIS A 19 12.64 -4.16 5.19
C HIS A 19 13.13 -4.72 3.85
N ASN A 20 13.54 -3.83 2.96
CA ASN A 20 14.05 -4.14 1.63
C ASN A 20 13.02 -4.75 0.66
N GLN A 21 11.76 -4.32 0.73
CA GLN A 21 10.67 -4.84 -0.11
C GLN A 21 10.92 -4.66 -1.62
N ASN A 22 11.58 -3.60 -2.05
CA ASN A 22 11.90 -3.37 -3.47
C ASN A 22 13.11 -4.20 -3.96
N HIS A 23 13.67 -5.09 -3.13
CA HIS A 23 14.80 -5.90 -3.53
C HIS A 23 14.33 -7.04 -4.44
N HIS A 24 14.82 -7.04 -5.68
CA HIS A 24 14.54 -8.00 -6.77
C HIS A 24 14.77 -9.51 -6.49
N ARG A 25 15.11 -9.92 -5.26
CA ARG A 25 15.35 -11.32 -4.85
C ARG A 25 14.77 -11.66 -3.47
N LYS A 26 14.22 -10.67 -2.76
CA LYS A 26 13.87 -10.78 -1.33
C LYS A 26 12.60 -10.01 -0.97
N GLY A 27 11.92 -9.41 -1.95
CA GLY A 27 10.62 -8.80 -1.72
C GLY A 27 9.56 -9.86 -1.50
N ILE A 28 8.47 -9.50 -0.83
CA ILE A 28 7.30 -10.36 -0.73
C ILE A 28 6.57 -10.33 -2.08
N GLU A 29 6.36 -11.51 -2.67
CA GLU A 29 5.67 -11.65 -3.96
C GLU A 29 4.15 -11.61 -3.84
N VAL A 30 3.59 -12.12 -2.73
CA VAL A 30 2.14 -12.21 -2.51
C VAL A 30 1.78 -11.91 -1.06
N PHE A 31 0.77 -11.06 -0.87
CA PHE A 31 0.06 -10.82 0.38
C PHE A 31 -1.32 -11.45 0.26
N GLN A 32 -1.61 -12.49 1.06
CA GLN A 32 -2.88 -13.22 0.98
C GLN A 32 -3.65 -13.13 2.30
N LEU A 33 -4.95 -12.86 2.21
CA LEU A 33 -5.87 -12.86 3.35
C LEU A 33 -6.48 -14.25 3.57
N ALA A 34 -7.10 -14.43 4.74
CA ALA A 34 -7.70 -15.71 5.14
C ALA A 34 -8.88 -16.14 4.25
N ASP A 35 -9.52 -15.20 3.56
CA ASP A 35 -10.60 -15.47 2.60
C ASP A 35 -10.10 -15.89 1.20
N GLY A 36 -8.78 -15.95 1.02
CA GLY A 36 -8.14 -16.32 -0.24
C GLY A 36 -7.77 -15.14 -1.13
N SER A 37 -8.32 -13.95 -0.87
CA SER A 37 -7.99 -12.75 -1.65
C SER A 37 -6.53 -12.37 -1.50
N PHE A 38 -5.94 -11.80 -2.54
CA PHE A 38 -4.50 -11.53 -2.55
C PHE A 38 -4.10 -10.26 -3.30
N LEU A 39 -2.89 -9.78 -2.99
CA LEU A 39 -2.15 -8.77 -3.73
C LEU A 39 -0.78 -9.32 -4.11
N THR A 40 -0.38 -9.09 -5.35
CA THR A 40 0.98 -9.35 -5.83
C THR A 40 1.90 -8.16 -5.56
N ASP A 41 3.21 -8.34 -5.76
CA ASP A 41 4.18 -7.25 -5.75
C ASP A 41 3.84 -6.16 -6.77
N SER A 42 3.33 -6.53 -7.95
CA SER A 42 2.88 -5.60 -8.98
C SER A 42 1.67 -4.79 -8.52
N ASP A 43 0.70 -5.42 -7.87
CA ASP A 43 -0.50 -4.72 -7.37
C ASP A 43 -0.11 -3.71 -6.28
N VAL A 44 0.77 -4.10 -5.35
CA VAL A 44 1.31 -3.21 -4.32
C VAL A 44 2.05 -2.02 -4.95
N ASN A 45 2.87 -2.27 -5.97
CA ASN A 45 3.58 -1.21 -6.69
C ASN A 45 2.61 -0.25 -7.40
N GLU A 46 1.54 -0.77 -7.99
CA GLU A 46 0.51 0.03 -8.64
C GLU A 46 -0.24 0.91 -7.63
N ILE A 47 -0.65 0.35 -6.48
CA ILE A 47 -1.27 1.11 -5.38
C ILE A 47 -0.36 2.27 -4.94
N ILE A 48 0.93 2.01 -4.73
CA ILE A 48 1.90 3.05 -4.33
C ILE A 48 1.99 4.15 -5.40
N GLN A 49 2.01 3.78 -6.68
CA GLN A 49 2.04 4.74 -7.78
C GLN A 49 0.77 5.57 -7.85
N ASN A 50 -0.39 4.95 -7.65
CA ASN A 50 -1.68 5.64 -7.66
C ASN A 50 -1.82 6.61 -6.48
N ILE A 51 -1.36 6.23 -5.28
CA ILE A 51 -1.32 7.14 -4.12
C ILE A 51 -0.40 8.35 -4.41
N ALA A 52 0.80 8.11 -4.96
CA ALA A 52 1.74 9.18 -5.30
C ALA A 52 1.20 10.10 -6.42
N ALA A 53 0.46 9.55 -7.38
CA ALA A 53 -0.18 10.32 -8.44
C ALA A 53 -1.32 11.19 -7.86
N TYR A 54 -2.11 10.65 -6.94
CA TYR A 54 -3.17 11.38 -6.25
C TYR A 54 -2.62 12.56 -5.44
N ASP A 55 -1.57 12.34 -4.63
CA ASP A 55 -0.87 13.38 -3.88
C ASP A 55 -0.36 14.50 -4.80
N LYS A 56 0.28 14.13 -5.92
CA LYS A 56 0.78 15.10 -6.91
C LYS A 56 -0.34 15.90 -7.59
N ALA A 57 -1.49 15.29 -7.84
CA ALA A 57 -2.63 15.93 -8.50
C ALA A 57 -3.39 16.87 -7.55
N ASN A 58 -3.40 16.58 -6.25
CA ASN A 58 -4.18 17.31 -5.24
C ASN A 58 -3.24 18.06 -4.29
N LYS A 59 -2.77 19.24 -4.71
CA LYS A 59 -1.77 20.04 -3.98
C LYS A 59 -2.15 20.47 -2.56
N ASP A 60 -3.44 20.42 -2.22
CA ASP A 60 -3.96 20.75 -0.90
C ASP A 60 -4.00 19.55 0.05
N ILE A 61 -3.71 18.34 -0.46
CA ILE A 61 -3.66 17.10 0.31
C ILE A 61 -2.21 16.63 0.30
N SER A 62 -1.58 16.59 1.48
CA SER A 62 -0.27 15.97 1.64
C SER A 62 -0.44 14.58 2.23
N ILE A 63 -0.07 13.55 1.46
CA ILE A 63 -0.05 12.17 1.93
C ILE A 63 1.35 11.88 2.48
N SER A 64 1.50 12.04 3.79
CA SER A 64 2.78 11.91 4.50
C SER A 64 2.81 10.70 5.45
N SER A 65 1.64 10.19 5.81
CA SER A 65 1.46 9.12 6.78
C SER A 65 0.38 8.13 6.35
N ILE A 66 0.38 6.95 6.97
CA ILE A 66 -0.67 5.96 6.76
C ILE A 66 -2.04 6.43 7.28
N ASN A 67 -2.06 7.35 8.23
CA ASN A 67 -3.30 7.95 8.74
C ASN A 67 -3.93 8.85 7.68
N ASP A 68 -3.11 9.58 6.91
CA ASP A 68 -3.60 10.43 5.81
C ASP A 68 -4.30 9.55 4.77
N VAL A 69 -3.71 8.39 4.43
CA VAL A 69 -4.31 7.39 3.54
C VAL A 69 -5.63 6.86 4.10
N LYS A 70 -5.64 6.43 5.37
CA LYS A 70 -6.85 5.89 6.03
C LYS A 70 -7.99 6.89 6.11
N SER A 71 -7.68 8.18 6.24
CA SER A 71 -8.68 9.26 6.30
C SER A 71 -9.20 9.70 4.94
N ASN A 72 -8.62 9.19 3.84
CA ASN A 72 -9.00 9.54 2.49
C ASN A 72 -9.82 8.42 1.83
N ASP A 73 -11.13 8.65 1.69
CA ASP A 73 -12.07 7.67 1.14
C ASP A 73 -11.70 7.20 -0.27
N HIS A 74 -11.15 8.08 -1.10
CA HIS A 74 -10.73 7.72 -2.45
C HIS A 74 -9.56 6.74 -2.45
N LEU A 75 -8.54 7.02 -1.63
CA LEU A 75 -7.38 6.14 -1.48
C LEU A 75 -7.77 4.80 -0.84
N MET A 76 -8.65 4.83 0.17
CA MET A 76 -9.15 3.60 0.80
C MET A 76 -9.97 2.76 -0.17
N ASN A 77 -10.81 3.38 -1.01
CA ASN A 77 -11.53 2.65 -2.05
C ASN A 77 -10.57 2.03 -3.07
N LEU A 78 -9.55 2.78 -3.51
CA LEU A 78 -8.52 2.26 -4.42
C LEU A 78 -7.85 1.01 -3.86
N ILE A 79 -7.45 1.03 -2.58
CA ILE A 79 -6.86 -0.12 -1.89
C ILE A 79 -7.88 -1.28 -1.79
N ALA A 80 -9.12 -1.01 -1.40
CA ALA A 80 -10.14 -2.05 -1.27
C ALA A 80 -10.41 -2.77 -2.61
N THR A 81 -10.41 -2.03 -3.72
CA THR A 81 -10.64 -2.61 -5.07
C THR A 81 -9.42 -3.29 -5.69
N SER A 82 -8.24 -3.15 -5.07
CA SER A 82 -7.01 -3.74 -5.62
C SER A 82 -6.85 -5.24 -5.32
N TRP A 83 -7.58 -5.76 -4.33
CA TRP A 83 -7.53 -7.16 -3.95
C TRP A 83 -8.09 -8.06 -5.05
N GLN A 84 -7.30 -9.04 -5.46
CA GLN A 84 -7.70 -10.09 -6.39
C GLN A 84 -8.47 -11.20 -5.66
N SER A 85 -9.34 -11.92 -6.38
CA SER A 85 -10.12 -13.07 -5.86
C SER A 85 -9.64 -14.40 -6.44
#